data_AF-A0A358QZE1-F1
#
_entry.id   AF-A0A358QZE1-F1
#
_cell.length_a   1.000
_cell.length_b   1.000
_cell.length_c   1.000
_cell.angle_alpha   90.00
_cell.angle_beta   90.00
_cell.angle_gamma   90.00
#
_symmetry.space_group_name_H-M   'P 1'
#
loop_
_entity.id
_entity.type
_entity.pdbx_description
1 polymer ?
#
loop_
_entity_poly.entity_id
_entity_poly.type
_entity_poly.pdbx_seq_one_letter_code
_entity_poly.pdbx_strand_id
1 'polypeptide(L)'
;MIGKHRILFVIKKLILSICFIVFLNVPTMSQAATYSYNTDIIAYDSDHSNSISVHITGFNRTHAVTQVLNHSLSVYTSGGKYRWCINYVVPDDGSTWNVTGVITQYNFKNYDGISAGSYGFLGMDNKTFTATHTTGGSYSGASIGAATTAANTASTNALNAYNSVYNVNGNTITAVRDSGGTVLAEARQAKTNSLIAYNTAQTVNTKIDSLATAVTNIQNNLGGDTSPPEVKIATASGAMATSDNTIRAIINTSDNASSLFEYSLDGTAYQPLPLDGVVDLLVSSTGSNLITVWVKDEAGNTGRDSITIRKL
;
A
#
# COMPACT_ATOMS: atom_id res chain seq x y z
N MET A 1 -7.04 15.58 10.45
CA MET A 1 -7.71 14.39 11.03
C MET A 1 -9.08 14.67 11.68
N ILE A 2 -9.77 15.79 11.40
CA ILE A 2 -11.02 16.18 12.11
C ILE A 2 -12.31 15.67 11.41
N GLY A 3 -12.23 15.16 10.17
CA GLY A 3 -13.41 14.80 9.37
C GLY A 3 -14.09 13.47 9.74
N LYS A 4 -13.36 12.47 10.26
CA LYS A 4 -13.91 11.10 10.45
C LYS A 4 -14.90 10.99 11.62
N HIS A 5 -14.75 11.79 12.68
CA HIS A 5 -15.62 11.70 13.86
C HIS A 5 -16.99 12.38 13.67
N ARG A 6 -17.10 13.40 12.81
CA ARG A 6 -18.38 14.07 12.56
C ARG A 6 -19.36 13.21 11.74
N ILE A 7 -18.87 12.43 10.79
CA ILE A 7 -19.72 11.56 9.94
C ILE A 7 -20.35 10.43 10.78
N LEU A 8 -19.59 9.82 11.69
CA LEU A 8 -20.10 8.74 12.55
C LEU A 8 -21.20 9.21 13.51
N PHE A 9 -21.13 10.47 13.96
CA PHE A 9 -22.12 11.04 14.89
C PHE A 9 -23.45 11.36 14.22
N VAL A 10 -23.42 11.83 12.96
CA VAL A 10 -24.63 12.12 12.17
C VAL A 10 -25.39 10.84 11.81
N ILE A 11 -24.66 9.77 11.44
CA ILE A 11 -25.28 8.47 11.11
C ILE A 11 -25.99 7.86 12.34
N LYS A 12 -25.38 7.92 13.53
CA LYS A 12 -26.01 7.43 14.76
C LYS A 12 -27.31 8.17 15.11
N LYS A 13 -27.34 9.50 14.94
CA LYS A 13 -28.57 10.29 15.20
C LYS A 13 -29.67 9.99 14.19
N LEU A 14 -29.33 9.77 12.91
CA LEU A 14 -30.32 9.44 11.88
C LEU A 14 -30.96 8.06 12.12
N ILE A 15 -30.15 7.05 12.48
CA ILE A 15 -30.66 5.70 12.79
C ILE A 15 -31.57 5.75 14.03
N LEU A 16 -31.18 6.48 15.08
CA LEU A 16 -31.99 6.61 16.29
C LEU A 16 -33.32 7.34 16.02
N SER A 17 -33.33 8.32 15.12
CA SER A 17 -34.53 9.10 14.77
C SER A 17 -35.50 8.32 13.88
N ILE A 18 -35.02 7.45 12.99
CA ILE A 18 -35.87 6.60 12.14
C ILE A 18 -36.54 5.50 12.98
N CYS A 19 -35.87 4.96 14.01
CA CYS A 19 -36.49 4.01 14.93
C CYS A 19 -37.62 4.62 15.78
N PHE A 20 -37.63 5.94 15.99
CA PHE A 20 -38.60 6.59 16.88
C PHE A 20 -39.90 7.02 16.21
N ILE A 21 -39.94 7.14 14.87
CA ILE A 21 -41.14 7.59 14.12
C ILE A 21 -42.12 6.43 13.80
N VAL A 22 -41.77 5.18 14.12
CA VAL A 22 -42.59 4.00 13.75
C VAL A 22 -43.75 3.70 14.72
N PHE A 23 -43.88 4.40 15.85
CA PHE A 23 -44.94 4.10 16.82
C PHE A 23 -46.11 5.08 16.76
N LEU A 24 -47.32 4.48 16.72
CA LEU A 24 -48.65 5.04 16.99
C LEU A 24 -49.58 5.33 15.80
N ASN A 25 -49.48 4.58 14.70
CA ASN A 25 -50.71 4.27 13.97
C ASN A 25 -51.41 3.13 14.70
N VAL A 26 -52.44 3.47 15.49
CA VAL A 26 -53.38 2.46 16.00
C VAL A 26 -54.15 1.97 14.77
N PRO A 27 -53.97 0.71 14.34
CA PRO A 27 -54.64 0.24 13.14
C PRO A 27 -56.16 0.38 13.31
N THR A 28 -56.80 1.09 12.39
CA THR A 28 -58.27 1.11 12.29
C THR A 28 -58.72 -0.32 11.99
N MET A 29 -59.32 -0.98 12.98
CA MET A 29 -59.76 -2.36 12.87
C MET A 29 -60.73 -2.51 11.69
N SER A 30 -60.37 -3.38 10.75
CA SER A 30 -61.31 -3.96 9.79
C SER A 30 -62.48 -4.62 10.53
N GLN A 31 -63.66 -4.65 9.90
CA GLN A 31 -64.94 -5.03 10.50
C GLN A 31 -64.82 -6.32 11.33
N ALA A 32 -64.90 -6.20 12.64
CA ALA A 32 -64.65 -7.32 13.52
C ALA A 32 -65.73 -8.41 13.38
N ALA A 33 -65.30 -9.67 13.30
CA ALA A 33 -66.19 -10.81 13.14
C ALA A 33 -66.79 -11.21 14.51
N THR A 34 -68.11 -11.35 14.56
CA THR A 34 -68.83 -11.77 15.77
C THR A 34 -69.07 -13.28 15.72
N TYR A 35 -68.70 -13.97 16.79
CA TYR A 35 -68.90 -15.40 16.98
C TYR A 35 -69.75 -15.65 18.22
N SER A 36 -70.51 -16.75 18.23
CA SER A 36 -71.39 -17.12 19.33
C SER A 36 -70.97 -18.45 19.94
N TYR A 37 -70.97 -18.53 21.27
CA TYR A 37 -70.85 -19.78 22.02
C TYR A 37 -72.11 -20.00 22.85
N ASN A 38 -72.82 -21.08 22.54
CA ASN A 38 -73.99 -21.51 23.30
C ASN A 38 -73.54 -22.35 24.48
N THR A 39 -73.84 -21.88 25.68
CA THR A 39 -73.54 -22.62 26.91
C THR A 39 -74.62 -23.66 27.16
N ASP A 40 -74.25 -24.80 27.75
CA ASP A 40 -75.22 -25.74 28.35
C ASP A 40 -75.64 -25.31 29.76
N ILE A 41 -75.28 -24.08 30.18
CA ILE A 41 -75.66 -23.52 31.46
C ILE A 41 -77.14 -23.13 31.41
N ILE A 42 -77.92 -23.73 32.29
CA ILE A 42 -79.35 -23.47 32.43
C ILE A 42 -79.52 -22.21 33.27
N ALA A 43 -80.14 -21.17 32.70
CA ALA A 43 -80.78 -20.13 33.50
C ALA A 43 -82.01 -20.78 34.14
N TYR A 44 -82.00 -20.87 35.48
CA TYR A 44 -83.06 -21.55 36.23
C TYR A 44 -84.42 -20.82 36.10
N ASP A 45 -85.47 -21.45 36.62
CA ASP A 45 -86.86 -20.99 36.60
C ASP A 45 -87.11 -19.74 37.47
N SER A 46 -88.38 -19.33 37.60
CA SER A 46 -88.81 -18.10 38.29
C SER A 46 -88.32 -17.96 39.74
N ASP A 47 -87.90 -19.06 40.38
CA ASP A 47 -87.59 -19.09 41.81
C ASP A 47 -86.08 -19.02 42.08
N HIS A 48 -85.28 -18.96 41.01
CA HIS A 48 -83.82 -18.87 41.06
C HIS A 48 -83.34 -17.62 40.33
N SER A 49 -82.34 -16.94 40.90
CA SER A 49 -81.60 -15.90 40.20
C SER A 49 -80.19 -16.38 39.93
N ASN A 50 -79.73 -16.14 38.70
CA ASN A 50 -78.36 -16.46 38.29
C ASN A 50 -77.64 -15.19 37.89
N SER A 51 -76.41 -15.03 38.37
CA SER A 51 -75.48 -14.04 37.84
C SER A 51 -74.37 -14.76 37.10
N ILE A 52 -73.95 -14.22 35.95
CA ILE A 52 -72.85 -14.78 35.17
C ILE A 52 -71.77 -13.73 35.00
N SER A 53 -70.53 -14.17 35.25
CA SER A 53 -69.31 -13.48 34.87
C SER A 53 -68.66 -14.23 33.70
N VAL A 54 -68.28 -13.51 32.65
CA VAL A 54 -67.58 -14.08 31.50
C VAL A 54 -66.27 -13.35 31.28
N HIS A 55 -65.19 -14.11 31.11
CA HIS A 55 -63.89 -13.61 30.72
C HIS A 55 -63.43 -14.34 29.46
N ILE A 56 -63.18 -13.61 28.38
CA ILE A 56 -62.79 -14.18 27.08
C ILE A 56 -61.47 -13.58 26.65
N THR A 57 -60.51 -14.45 26.35
CA THR A 57 -59.17 -14.09 25.91
C THR A 57 -58.90 -14.70 24.54
N GLY A 58 -58.48 -13.89 23.59
CA GLY A 58 -58.04 -14.32 22.27
C GLY A 58 -56.51 -14.27 22.16
N PHE A 59 -55.91 -15.36 21.70
CA PHE A 59 -54.50 -15.41 21.28
C PHE A 59 -54.42 -15.44 19.76
N ASN A 60 -53.88 -14.39 19.16
CA ASN A 60 -53.59 -14.34 17.74
C ASN A 60 -52.32 -15.15 17.45
N ARG A 61 -52.45 -16.29 16.77
CA ARG A 61 -51.32 -17.16 16.42
C ARG A 61 -50.39 -16.55 15.38
N THR A 62 -50.92 -15.76 14.47
CA THR A 62 -50.16 -15.11 13.38
C THR A 62 -49.24 -14.03 13.92
N HIS A 63 -49.66 -13.34 14.98
CA HIS A 63 -48.96 -12.17 15.52
C HIS A 63 -48.41 -12.38 16.93
N ALA A 64 -48.76 -13.51 17.57
CA ALA A 64 -48.40 -13.87 18.94
C ALA A 64 -48.82 -12.80 19.97
N VAL A 65 -50.05 -12.29 19.83
CA VAL A 65 -50.63 -11.28 20.72
C VAL A 65 -51.81 -11.88 21.48
N THR A 66 -51.86 -11.62 22.78
CA THR A 66 -53.00 -11.98 23.65
C THR A 66 -53.80 -10.73 23.98
N GLN A 67 -55.13 -10.79 23.87
CA GLN A 67 -56.01 -9.70 24.26
C GLN A 67 -57.32 -10.22 24.85
N VAL A 68 -57.95 -9.41 25.71
CA VAL A 68 -59.32 -9.64 26.17
C VAL A 68 -60.28 -9.26 25.05
N LEU A 69 -61.25 -10.12 24.75
CA LEU A 69 -62.23 -9.89 23.69
C LEU A 69 -63.50 -9.25 24.25
N ASN A 70 -64.02 -8.28 23.49
CA ASN A 70 -65.34 -7.71 23.78
C ASN A 70 -66.41 -8.79 23.61
N HIS A 71 -67.36 -8.81 24.52
CA HIS A 71 -68.44 -9.79 24.52
C HIS A 71 -69.77 -9.18 24.99
N SER A 72 -70.85 -9.83 24.60
CA SER A 72 -72.20 -9.55 25.08
C SER A 72 -72.90 -10.87 25.45
N LEU A 73 -73.81 -10.77 26.41
CA LEU A 73 -74.60 -11.89 26.90
C LEU A 73 -76.03 -11.75 26.39
N SER A 74 -76.58 -12.81 25.84
CA SER A 74 -78.01 -12.92 25.57
C SER A 74 -78.56 -14.22 26.14
N VAL A 75 -79.84 -14.20 26.52
CA VAL A 75 -80.56 -15.39 26.99
C VAL A 75 -81.52 -15.82 25.90
N TYR A 76 -81.57 -17.12 25.62
CA TYR A 76 -82.52 -17.70 24.68
C TYR A 76 -83.15 -18.97 25.27
N THR A 77 -84.36 -19.30 24.82
CA THR A 77 -85.06 -20.51 25.29
C THR A 77 -84.86 -21.63 24.27
N SER A 78 -84.42 -22.81 24.73
CA SER A 78 -84.28 -24.00 23.89
C SER A 78 -84.66 -25.25 24.68
N GLY A 79 -85.67 -25.99 24.20
CA GLY A 79 -86.17 -27.19 24.88
C GLY A 79 -86.79 -26.90 26.26
N GLY A 80 -87.47 -25.75 26.42
CA GLY A 80 -88.08 -25.34 27.68
C GLY A 80 -87.12 -24.84 28.75
N LYS A 81 -85.82 -24.71 28.44
CA LYS A 81 -84.78 -24.21 29.35
C LYS A 81 -84.23 -22.89 28.83
N TYR A 82 -83.98 -21.94 29.72
CA TYR A 82 -83.23 -20.72 29.40
C TYR A 82 -81.73 -21.07 29.31
N ARG A 83 -81.06 -20.60 28.27
CA ARG A 83 -79.64 -20.83 28.02
C ARG A 83 -78.95 -19.50 27.74
N TRP A 84 -77.69 -19.40 28.15
CA TRP A 84 -76.86 -18.24 27.84
C TRP A 84 -76.13 -18.44 26.52
N CYS A 85 -76.24 -17.45 25.64
CA CYS A 85 -75.44 -17.28 24.44
C CYS A 85 -74.44 -16.15 24.68
N ILE A 86 -73.17 -16.46 24.47
CA ILE A 86 -72.06 -15.52 24.61
C ILE A 86 -71.63 -15.13 23.21
N ASN A 87 -71.87 -13.88 22.83
CA ASN A 87 -71.36 -13.33 21.58
C ASN A 87 -70.05 -12.61 21.87
N TYR A 88 -69.02 -12.89 21.08
CA TYR A 88 -67.73 -12.23 21.23
C TYR A 88 -67.15 -11.83 19.88
N VAL A 89 -66.36 -10.78 19.92
CA VAL A 89 -65.84 -10.12 18.72
C VAL A 89 -64.35 -10.42 18.59
N VAL A 90 -63.97 -11.02 17.46
CA VAL A 90 -62.57 -11.28 17.10
C VAL A 90 -62.16 -10.27 16.03
N PRO A 91 -60.98 -9.63 16.12
CA PRO A 91 -60.50 -8.73 15.08
C PRO A 91 -60.41 -9.42 13.72
N ASP A 92 -60.92 -8.75 12.69
CA ASP A 92 -60.83 -9.23 11.32
C ASP A 92 -59.52 -8.78 10.67
N ASP A 93 -58.42 -9.41 11.08
CA ASP A 93 -57.06 -9.03 10.69
C ASP A 93 -56.35 -10.08 9.83
N GLY A 94 -57.10 -11.04 9.27
CA GLY A 94 -56.51 -12.09 8.43
C GLY A 94 -55.77 -13.16 9.22
N SER A 95 -55.94 -13.19 10.55
CA SER A 95 -55.18 -14.06 11.43
C SER A 95 -55.99 -15.25 11.94
N THR A 96 -55.26 -16.26 12.42
CA THR A 96 -55.84 -17.36 13.18
C THR A 96 -55.81 -17.03 14.67
N TRP A 97 -56.98 -17.02 15.30
CA TRP A 97 -57.21 -16.72 16.71
C TRP A 97 -57.59 -17.97 17.47
N ASN A 98 -56.87 -18.27 18.54
CA ASN A 98 -57.28 -19.23 19.55
C ASN A 98 -58.01 -18.48 20.67
N VAL A 99 -59.32 -18.63 20.76
CA VAL A 99 -60.15 -17.99 21.77
C VAL A 99 -60.39 -18.96 22.92
N THR A 100 -60.11 -18.53 24.15
CA THR A 100 -60.44 -19.26 25.38
C THR A 100 -61.35 -18.40 26.23
N GLY A 101 -62.47 -18.96 26.68
CA GLY A 101 -63.38 -18.29 27.60
C GLY A 101 -63.54 -19.07 28.90
N VAL A 102 -63.68 -18.33 30.01
CA VAL A 102 -64.08 -18.84 31.33
C VAL A 102 -65.41 -18.20 31.68
N ILE A 103 -66.37 -19.04 32.04
CA ILE A 103 -67.74 -18.66 32.41
C ILE A 103 -67.92 -19.08 33.85
N THR A 104 -68.20 -18.12 34.72
CA THR A 104 -68.47 -18.36 36.14
C THR A 104 -69.92 -18.00 36.42
N GLN A 105 -70.71 -18.99 36.80
CA GLN A 105 -72.10 -18.83 37.19
C GLN A 105 -72.22 -18.83 38.71
N TYR A 106 -72.98 -17.90 39.24
CA TYR A 106 -73.37 -17.84 40.64
C TYR A 106 -74.86 -18.15 40.73
N ASN A 107 -75.19 -19.25 41.40
CA ASN A 107 -76.56 -19.71 41.56
C ASN A 107 -77.13 -19.21 42.88
N PHE A 108 -78.31 -18.59 42.84
CA PHE A 108 -79.03 -18.15 44.03
C PHE A 108 -80.45 -18.70 44.03
N LYS A 109 -80.95 -19.12 45.19
CA LYS A 109 -82.33 -19.55 45.38
C LYS A 109 -83.10 -18.54 46.21
N ASN A 110 -84.32 -18.23 45.79
CA ASN A 110 -85.26 -17.52 46.64
C ASN A 110 -85.89 -18.52 47.61
N TYR A 111 -85.75 -18.28 48.92
CA TYR A 111 -86.38 -19.12 49.93
C TYR A 111 -87.75 -18.54 50.32
N ASP A 112 -88.82 -19.15 49.83
CA ASP A 112 -90.17 -18.93 50.34
C ASP A 112 -90.27 -19.53 51.75
N GLY A 113 -89.94 -18.76 52.78
CA GLY A 113 -90.12 -19.29 54.13
C GLY A 113 -89.90 -18.39 55.34
N ILE A 114 -88.97 -17.42 55.35
CA ILE A 114 -88.66 -16.72 56.62
C ILE A 114 -88.52 -15.20 56.48
N SER A 115 -88.30 -14.66 55.28
CA SER A 115 -88.56 -13.25 54.96
C SER A 115 -88.54 -13.11 53.45
N ALA A 116 -89.66 -12.67 52.85
CA ALA A 116 -89.75 -12.45 51.41
C ALA A 116 -88.59 -11.55 50.96
N GLY A 117 -87.66 -12.10 50.17
CA GLY A 117 -86.49 -11.37 49.63
C GLY A 117 -85.09 -11.86 50.04
N SER A 118 -84.94 -12.94 50.82
CA SER A 118 -83.61 -13.50 51.14
C SER A 118 -83.14 -14.49 50.07
N TYR A 119 -82.11 -14.13 49.32
CA TYR A 119 -81.41 -15.01 48.37
C TYR A 119 -80.32 -15.81 49.08
N GLY A 120 -80.36 -17.15 49.01
CA GLY A 120 -79.25 -17.99 49.45
C GLY A 120 -78.35 -18.39 48.29
N PHE A 121 -77.04 -18.25 48.48
CA PHE A 121 -76.04 -18.73 47.52
C PHE A 121 -76.00 -20.26 47.51
N LEU A 122 -76.31 -20.85 46.36
CA LEU A 122 -76.36 -22.30 46.18
C LEU A 122 -75.03 -22.90 45.74
N GLY A 123 -74.18 -22.10 45.09
CA GLY A 123 -72.89 -22.58 44.58
C GLY A 123 -72.40 -21.81 43.36
N MET A 124 -71.20 -22.18 42.92
CA MET A 124 -70.52 -21.60 41.77
C MET A 124 -70.14 -22.70 40.79
N ASP A 125 -70.52 -22.53 39.52
CA ASP A 125 -70.13 -23.42 38.43
C ASP A 125 -69.21 -22.71 37.46
N ASN A 126 -68.07 -23.34 37.16
CA ASN A 126 -67.11 -22.85 36.18
C ASN A 126 -67.17 -23.72 34.92
N LYS A 127 -67.33 -23.07 33.77
CA LYS A 127 -67.21 -23.70 32.44
C LYS A 127 -66.14 -23.00 31.64
N THR A 128 -65.39 -23.77 30.86
CA THR A 128 -64.41 -23.23 29.93
C THR A 128 -64.76 -23.65 28.52
N PHE A 129 -64.42 -22.81 27.54
CA PHE A 129 -64.52 -23.17 26.14
C PHE A 129 -63.28 -22.71 25.38
N THR A 130 -62.97 -23.42 24.30
CA THR A 130 -61.90 -23.08 23.37
C THR A 130 -62.43 -23.12 21.95
N ALA A 131 -62.11 -22.13 21.15
CA ALA A 131 -62.47 -22.07 19.74
C ALA A 131 -61.29 -21.53 18.90
N THR A 132 -61.21 -21.98 17.65
CA THR A 132 -60.21 -21.48 16.70
C THR A 132 -60.95 -20.81 15.54
N HIS A 133 -60.63 -19.53 15.29
CA HIS A 133 -61.23 -18.74 14.22
C HIS A 133 -60.15 -18.22 13.29
N THR A 134 -60.36 -18.29 11.98
CA THR A 134 -59.51 -17.61 11.00
C THR A 134 -60.33 -16.49 10.38
N THR A 135 -59.84 -15.26 10.49
CA THR A 135 -60.50 -14.07 9.93
C THR A 135 -59.92 -13.75 8.55
N GLY A 136 -60.64 -12.97 7.74
CA GLY A 136 -60.33 -12.76 6.32
C GLY A 136 -59.66 -11.42 5.99
N GLY A 137 -59.65 -10.48 6.95
CA GLY A 137 -59.10 -9.14 6.76
C GLY A 137 -57.58 -9.08 6.62
N SER A 138 -57.01 -7.90 6.81
CA SER A 138 -55.56 -7.68 6.69
C SER A 138 -55.06 -6.92 7.91
N TYR A 139 -54.10 -7.51 8.63
CA TYR A 139 -53.46 -6.87 9.76
C TYR A 139 -52.61 -5.68 9.29
N SER A 140 -52.94 -4.48 9.77
CA SER A 140 -52.20 -3.24 9.49
C SER A 140 -51.20 -2.86 10.58
N GLY A 141 -50.96 -3.72 11.57
CA GLY A 141 -49.95 -3.52 12.62
C GLY A 141 -48.59 -4.15 12.30
N ALA A 142 -47.59 -3.84 13.13
CA ALA A 142 -46.31 -4.55 13.11
C ALA A 142 -46.44 -5.82 13.96
N SER A 143 -46.47 -6.99 13.32
CA SER A 143 -46.48 -8.26 14.03
C SER A 143 -45.09 -8.60 14.56
N ILE A 144 -45.02 -9.46 15.59
CA ILE A 144 -43.71 -9.97 16.07
C ILE A 144 -42.94 -10.65 14.93
N GLY A 145 -43.64 -11.35 14.02
CA GLY A 145 -43.05 -11.93 12.82
C GLY A 145 -42.48 -10.89 11.87
N ALA A 146 -43.22 -9.80 11.60
CA ALA A 146 -42.74 -8.69 10.76
C ALA A 146 -41.54 -7.99 11.39
N ALA A 147 -41.56 -7.77 12.72
CA ALA A 147 -40.43 -7.21 13.46
C ALA A 147 -39.19 -8.12 13.39
N THR A 148 -39.37 -9.43 13.53
CA THR A 148 -38.29 -10.43 13.41
C THR A 148 -37.69 -10.43 12.01
N THR A 149 -38.52 -10.43 10.97
CA THR A 149 -38.07 -10.34 9.57
C THR A 149 -37.30 -9.05 9.33
N ALA A 150 -37.82 -7.90 9.78
CA ALA A 150 -37.15 -6.61 9.65
C ALA A 150 -35.79 -6.57 10.37
N ALA A 151 -35.70 -7.14 11.58
CA ALA A 151 -34.46 -7.25 12.32
C ALA A 151 -33.42 -8.13 11.59
N ASN A 152 -33.86 -9.26 11.04
CA ASN A 152 -33.00 -10.15 10.26
C ASN A 152 -32.51 -9.47 8.97
N THR A 153 -33.38 -8.77 8.24
CA THR A 153 -33.00 -7.98 7.06
C THR A 153 -31.99 -6.89 7.42
N ALA A 154 -32.19 -6.18 8.53
CA ALA A 154 -31.26 -5.16 9.00
C ALA A 154 -29.88 -5.75 9.34
N SER A 155 -29.86 -6.91 10.01
CA SER A 155 -28.63 -7.66 10.32
C SER A 155 -27.85 -8.05 9.06
N THR A 156 -28.55 -8.63 8.07
CA THR A 156 -27.94 -8.99 6.77
C THR A 156 -27.39 -7.78 6.04
N ASN A 157 -28.13 -6.67 5.99
CA ASN A 157 -27.67 -5.43 5.36
C ASN A 157 -26.44 -4.84 6.05
N ALA A 158 -26.40 -4.89 7.39
CA ALA A 158 -25.24 -4.44 8.17
C ALA A 158 -24.00 -5.30 7.88
N LEU A 159 -24.15 -6.62 7.77
CA LEU A 159 -23.07 -7.54 7.40
C LEU A 159 -22.55 -7.27 5.98
N ASN A 160 -23.45 -7.07 5.01
CA ASN A 160 -23.08 -6.75 3.64
C ASN A 160 -22.33 -5.41 3.53
N ALA A 161 -22.75 -4.40 4.29
CA ALA A 161 -22.07 -3.11 4.37
C ALA A 161 -20.67 -3.25 4.98
N TYR A 162 -20.53 -4.02 6.06
CA TYR A 162 -19.22 -4.32 6.68
C TYR A 162 -18.28 -4.99 5.68
N ASN A 163 -18.74 -6.05 5.00
CA ASN A 163 -17.94 -6.78 4.02
C ASN A 163 -17.51 -5.90 2.84
N SER A 164 -18.39 -5.01 2.36
CA SER A 164 -18.08 -4.07 1.28
C SER A 164 -16.97 -3.10 1.68
N VAL A 165 -17.02 -2.55 2.91
CA VAL A 165 -15.99 -1.65 3.42
C VAL A 165 -14.67 -2.38 3.66
N TYR A 166 -14.72 -3.59 4.21
CA TYR A 166 -13.54 -4.41 4.48
C TYR A 166 -12.78 -4.75 3.18
N ASN A 167 -13.51 -5.20 2.15
CA ASN A 167 -12.92 -5.58 0.86
C ASN A 167 -12.32 -4.38 0.11
N VAL A 168 -12.98 -3.22 0.12
CA VAL A 168 -12.45 -2.00 -0.52
C VAL A 168 -11.17 -1.53 0.19
N ASN A 169 -11.19 -1.46 1.52
CA ASN A 169 -10.01 -1.02 2.28
C ASN A 169 -8.83 -2.01 2.14
N GLY A 170 -9.09 -3.31 2.11
CA GLY A 170 -8.05 -4.33 1.90
C GLY A 170 -7.33 -4.19 0.55
N ASN A 171 -8.10 -3.92 -0.50
CA ASN A 171 -7.55 -3.72 -1.85
C ASN A 171 -6.74 -2.42 -1.95
N THR A 172 -7.24 -1.31 -1.39
CA THR A 172 -6.52 -0.03 -1.40
C THR A 172 -5.22 -0.09 -0.60
N ILE A 173 -5.22 -0.70 0.59
CA ILE A 173 -4.01 -0.84 1.41
C ILE A 173 -2.96 -1.69 0.69
N THR A 174 -3.38 -2.77 0.03
CA THR A 174 -2.48 -3.64 -0.73
C THR A 174 -1.88 -2.89 -1.93
N ALA A 175 -2.70 -2.20 -2.73
CA ALA A 175 -2.22 -1.43 -3.86
C ALA A 175 -1.22 -0.32 -3.47
N VAL A 176 -1.46 0.39 -2.34
CA VAL A 176 -0.54 1.42 -1.83
C VAL A 176 0.77 0.81 -1.35
N ARG A 177 0.70 -0.33 -0.63
CA ARG A 177 1.88 -1.04 -0.15
C ARG A 177 2.74 -1.56 -1.31
N ASP A 178 2.12 -2.16 -2.32
CA ASP A 178 2.83 -2.71 -3.48
C ASP A 178 3.47 -1.59 -4.30
N SER A 179 2.75 -0.48 -4.53
CA SER A 179 3.28 0.71 -5.20
C SER A 179 4.46 1.33 -4.42
N GLY A 180 4.34 1.45 -3.10
CA GLY A 180 5.40 1.98 -2.24
C GLY A 180 6.63 1.05 -2.19
N GLY A 181 6.42 -0.26 -2.24
CA GLY A 181 7.50 -1.25 -2.32
C GLY A 181 8.31 -1.14 -3.61
N THR A 182 7.63 -1.03 -4.76
CA THR A 182 8.27 -0.89 -6.08
C THR A 182 9.07 0.41 -6.17
N VAL A 183 8.47 1.55 -5.79
CA VAL A 183 9.15 2.86 -5.84
C VAL A 183 10.41 2.87 -4.94
N LEU A 184 10.35 2.25 -3.76
CA LEU A 184 11.52 2.16 -2.88
C LEU A 184 12.63 1.28 -3.46
N ALA A 185 12.28 0.18 -4.13
CA ALA A 185 13.23 -0.70 -4.79
C ALA A 185 13.94 0.02 -5.95
N GLU A 186 13.17 0.71 -6.80
CA GLU A 186 13.71 1.51 -7.91
C GLU A 186 14.62 2.64 -7.41
N ALA A 187 14.23 3.35 -6.35
CA ALA A 187 15.06 4.40 -5.75
C ALA A 187 16.39 3.86 -5.21
N ARG A 188 16.40 2.67 -4.59
CA ARG A 188 17.62 2.00 -4.13
C ARG A 188 18.52 1.61 -5.30
N GLN A 189 17.94 1.07 -6.37
CA GLN A 189 18.69 0.71 -7.57
C GLN A 189 19.31 1.93 -8.25
N ALA A 190 18.55 3.03 -8.38
CA ALA A 190 19.04 4.30 -8.93
C ALA A 190 20.21 4.87 -8.12
N LYS A 191 20.14 4.80 -6.78
CA LYS A 191 21.25 5.21 -5.89
C LYS A 191 22.51 4.38 -6.14
N THR A 192 22.37 3.06 -6.24
CA THR A 192 23.50 2.16 -6.53
C THR A 192 24.13 2.47 -7.89
N ASN A 193 23.31 2.61 -8.94
CA ASN A 193 23.79 2.95 -10.29
C ASN A 193 24.52 4.30 -10.31
N SER A 194 24.02 5.29 -9.57
CA SER A 194 24.65 6.61 -9.45
C SER A 194 26.02 6.55 -8.77
N LEU A 195 26.16 5.72 -7.72
CA LEU A 195 27.44 5.53 -7.04
C LEU A 195 28.47 4.82 -7.94
N ILE A 196 28.05 3.81 -8.70
CA ILE A 196 28.92 3.12 -9.67
C ILE A 196 29.38 4.10 -10.76
N ALA A 197 28.48 4.92 -11.30
CA ALA A 197 28.82 5.93 -12.29
C ALA A 197 29.83 6.96 -11.75
N TYR A 198 29.63 7.45 -10.52
CA TYR A 198 30.56 8.36 -9.85
C TYR A 198 31.96 7.75 -9.69
N ASN A 199 32.05 6.52 -9.18
CA ASN A 199 33.33 5.83 -8.98
C ASN A 199 34.06 5.56 -10.32
N THR A 200 33.28 5.26 -11.37
CA THR A 200 33.81 5.07 -12.73
C THR A 200 34.38 6.38 -13.29
N ALA A 201 33.65 7.49 -13.11
CA ALA A 201 34.10 8.82 -13.54
C ALA A 201 35.39 9.25 -12.81
N GLN A 202 35.50 9.02 -11.49
CA GLN A 202 36.74 9.26 -10.76
C GLN A 202 37.92 8.47 -11.34
N THR A 203 37.71 7.18 -11.60
CA THR A 203 38.76 6.31 -12.17
C THR A 203 39.22 6.81 -13.54
N VAL A 204 38.29 7.29 -14.37
CA VAL A 204 38.59 7.89 -15.67
C VAL A 204 39.39 9.18 -15.52
N ASN A 205 39.02 10.06 -14.58
CA ASN A 205 39.76 11.30 -14.34
C ASN A 205 41.22 11.03 -13.94
N THR A 206 41.47 10.08 -13.03
CA THR A 206 42.85 9.70 -12.67
C THR A 206 43.65 9.19 -13.87
N LYS A 207 43.00 8.45 -14.79
CA LYS A 207 43.66 7.99 -16.03
C LYS A 207 43.95 9.13 -17.00
N ILE A 208 43.07 10.13 -17.10
CA ILE A 208 43.29 11.33 -17.91
C ILE A 208 44.47 12.13 -17.36
N ASP A 209 44.55 12.33 -16.05
CA ASP A 209 45.67 13.06 -15.41
C ASP A 209 47.01 12.34 -15.65
N SER A 210 47.01 11.01 -15.57
CA SER A 210 48.17 10.18 -15.88
C SER A 210 48.59 10.31 -17.34
N LEU A 211 47.63 10.33 -18.27
CA LEU A 211 47.90 10.51 -19.69
C LEU A 211 48.43 11.92 -20.01
N ALA A 212 47.86 12.95 -19.41
CA ALA A 212 48.33 14.34 -19.57
C ALA A 212 49.78 14.49 -19.11
N THR A 213 50.13 13.83 -17.99
CA THR A 213 51.52 13.77 -17.49
C THR A 213 52.44 13.06 -18.50
N ALA A 214 52.02 11.91 -19.04
CA ALA A 214 52.80 11.18 -20.03
C ALA A 214 53.04 12.00 -21.32
N VAL A 215 52.01 12.70 -21.82
CA VAL A 215 52.13 13.58 -22.99
C VAL A 215 53.10 14.74 -22.73
N THR A 216 53.01 15.37 -21.55
CA THR A 216 53.93 16.45 -21.15
C THR A 216 55.38 15.96 -21.14
N ASN A 217 55.63 14.77 -20.59
CA ASN A 217 56.96 14.18 -20.57
C ASN A 217 57.49 13.87 -21.98
N ILE A 218 56.64 13.38 -22.88
CA ILE A 218 57.04 13.15 -24.29
C ILE A 218 57.41 14.47 -24.96
N GLN A 219 56.59 15.51 -24.79
CA GLN A 219 56.84 16.83 -25.36
C GLN A 219 58.17 17.43 -24.87
N ASN A 220 58.48 17.29 -23.58
CA ASN A 220 59.74 17.78 -23.02
C ASN A 220 60.98 17.01 -23.53
N ASN A 221 60.84 15.74 -23.91
CA ASN A 221 61.96 14.91 -24.37
C ASN A 221 62.16 14.91 -25.90
N LEU A 222 61.17 15.35 -26.69
CA LEU A 222 61.27 15.45 -28.14
C LEU A 222 62.09 16.65 -28.63
N GLY A 223 62.45 17.59 -27.75
CA GLY A 223 63.29 18.76 -28.05
C GLY A 223 64.78 18.54 -27.89
N GLY A 224 65.25 17.28 -27.86
CA GLY A 224 66.69 16.97 -27.75
C GLY A 224 67.50 17.55 -28.91
N ASP A 225 68.78 17.82 -28.67
CA ASP A 225 69.68 18.31 -29.70
C ASP A 225 69.91 17.24 -30.78
N THR A 226 69.71 17.61 -32.04
CA THR A 226 69.78 16.71 -33.20
C THR A 226 70.80 17.18 -34.23
N SER A 227 71.51 18.27 -33.94
CA SER A 227 72.47 18.85 -34.88
C SER A 227 73.86 18.32 -34.58
N PRO A 228 74.61 17.85 -35.57
CA PRO A 228 76.01 17.48 -35.36
C PRO A 228 76.89 18.70 -35.07
N PRO A 229 77.94 18.56 -34.25
CA PRO A 229 78.90 19.63 -34.01
C PRO A 229 79.64 20.03 -35.29
N GLU A 230 79.95 21.32 -35.46
CA GLU A 230 80.87 21.81 -36.49
C GLU A 230 82.30 21.53 -36.04
N VAL A 231 83.10 20.88 -36.89
CA VAL A 231 84.49 20.49 -36.60
C VAL A 231 85.42 21.18 -37.58
N LYS A 232 86.51 21.77 -37.08
CA LYS A 232 87.61 22.33 -37.88
C LYS A 232 88.94 21.87 -37.34
N ILE A 233 89.79 21.35 -38.22
CA ILE A 233 91.13 20.86 -37.85
C ILE A 233 92.21 21.76 -38.46
N ALA A 234 93.17 22.17 -37.65
CA ALA A 234 94.38 22.84 -38.10
C ALA A 234 95.59 22.29 -37.36
N THR A 235 96.78 22.28 -37.97
CA THR A 235 98.00 21.94 -37.23
C THR A 235 98.38 23.08 -36.29
N ALA A 236 98.84 22.75 -35.07
CA ALA A 236 99.14 23.75 -34.05
C ALA A 236 100.27 24.71 -34.48
N SER A 237 101.18 24.25 -35.34
CA SER A 237 102.27 25.05 -35.91
C SER A 237 101.97 25.66 -37.28
N GLY A 238 100.83 25.32 -37.91
CA GLY A 238 100.56 25.60 -39.33
C GLY A 238 101.37 24.75 -40.32
N ALA A 239 102.21 23.83 -39.84
CA ALA A 239 102.96 22.92 -40.70
C ALA A 239 102.02 21.90 -41.34
N MET A 240 102.19 21.65 -42.64
CA MET A 240 101.45 20.62 -43.38
C MET A 240 102.33 19.39 -43.69
N ALA A 241 103.53 19.34 -43.12
CA ALA A 241 104.45 18.22 -43.24
C ALA A 241 105.25 18.01 -41.95
N THR A 242 105.66 16.77 -41.68
CA THR A 242 106.48 16.38 -40.52
C THR A 242 107.43 15.24 -40.87
N SER A 243 108.62 15.20 -40.26
CA SER A 243 109.51 14.03 -40.28
C SER A 243 109.16 13.01 -39.19
N ASP A 244 108.38 13.42 -38.18
CA ASP A 244 108.01 12.60 -37.05
C ASP A 244 106.81 11.70 -37.36
N ASN A 245 106.53 10.75 -36.47
CA ASN A 245 105.36 9.87 -36.56
C ASN A 245 104.07 10.53 -36.04
N THR A 246 104.16 11.73 -35.50
CA THR A 246 103.04 12.50 -34.94
C THR A 246 103.12 13.96 -35.37
N ILE A 247 101.98 14.64 -35.38
CA ILE A 247 101.88 16.09 -35.49
C ILE A 247 100.78 16.60 -34.57
N ARG A 248 101.03 17.71 -33.87
CA ARG A 248 100.02 18.35 -33.02
C ARG A 248 99.01 19.11 -33.88
N ALA A 249 97.73 18.87 -33.64
CA ALA A 249 96.63 19.59 -34.25
C ALA A 249 95.72 20.21 -33.18
N ILE A 250 95.10 21.31 -33.54
CA ILE A 250 94.04 21.97 -32.78
C ILE A 250 92.73 21.59 -33.47
N ILE A 251 91.84 20.95 -32.72
CA ILE A 251 90.46 20.69 -33.10
C ILE A 251 89.61 21.80 -32.50
N ASN A 252 89.02 22.62 -33.36
CA ASN A 252 88.04 23.62 -32.95
C ASN A 252 86.64 23.07 -33.21
N THR A 253 85.83 23.00 -32.16
CA THR A 253 84.46 22.48 -32.24
C THR A 253 83.48 23.50 -31.69
N SER A 254 82.33 23.60 -32.35
CA SER A 254 81.20 24.39 -31.88
C SER A 254 79.91 23.66 -32.16
N ASP A 255 78.94 23.84 -31.29
CA ASP A 255 77.64 23.23 -31.39
C ASP A 255 76.55 24.18 -30.86
N ASN A 256 75.29 23.95 -31.23
CA ASN A 256 74.17 24.81 -30.80
C ASN A 256 73.73 24.57 -29.35
N ALA A 257 73.96 23.39 -28.77
CA ALA A 257 73.50 23.08 -27.41
C ALA A 257 74.57 22.43 -26.52
N SER A 258 75.58 21.80 -27.11
CA SER A 258 76.58 21.03 -26.39
C SER A 258 77.81 21.87 -26.04
N SER A 259 78.38 21.60 -24.85
CA SER A 259 79.59 22.27 -24.36
C SER A 259 80.74 21.30 -24.11
N LEU A 260 80.45 20.00 -24.10
CA LEU A 260 81.42 18.92 -23.94
C LEU A 260 81.45 18.07 -25.21
N PHE A 261 82.65 17.64 -25.58
CA PHE A 261 82.88 16.89 -26.80
C PHE A 261 83.80 15.71 -26.55
N GLU A 262 83.55 14.61 -27.24
CA GLU A 262 84.47 13.50 -27.38
C GLU A 262 85.01 13.47 -28.81
N TYR A 263 86.26 13.04 -29.00
CA TYR A 263 86.84 12.86 -30.34
C TYR A 263 87.31 11.43 -30.58
N SER A 264 87.40 11.05 -31.85
CA SER A 264 87.93 9.78 -32.32
C SER A 264 88.78 10.00 -33.57
N LEU A 265 89.85 9.21 -33.71
CA LEU A 265 90.70 9.17 -34.92
C LEU A 265 90.41 7.97 -35.83
N ASP A 266 89.55 7.05 -35.38
CA ASP A 266 89.13 5.86 -36.14
C ASP A 266 87.60 5.79 -36.38
N GLY A 267 86.85 6.70 -35.76
CA GLY A 267 85.39 6.79 -35.84
C GLY A 267 84.64 5.79 -34.94
N THR A 268 85.34 5.01 -34.13
CA THR A 268 84.77 3.92 -33.31
C THR A 268 85.00 4.11 -31.82
N ALA A 269 86.24 4.40 -31.39
CA ALA A 269 86.58 4.67 -29.99
C ALA A 269 86.67 6.17 -29.75
N TYR A 270 85.81 6.68 -28.87
CA TYR A 270 85.76 8.09 -28.51
C TYR A 270 86.39 8.33 -27.15
N GLN A 271 87.09 9.45 -27.03
CA GLN A 271 87.71 9.91 -25.78
C GLN A 271 87.46 11.41 -25.59
N PRO A 272 87.49 11.93 -24.36
CA PRO A 272 87.23 13.35 -24.12
C PRO A 272 88.16 14.25 -24.94
N LEU A 273 87.60 15.26 -25.61
CA LEU A 273 88.38 16.29 -26.29
C LEU A 273 89.04 17.18 -25.22
N PRO A 274 90.37 17.37 -25.26
CA PRO A 274 91.05 18.30 -24.35
C PRO A 274 90.46 19.71 -24.43
N LEU A 275 90.42 20.44 -23.31
CA LEU A 275 89.85 21.79 -23.26
C LEU A 275 90.58 22.81 -24.16
N ASP A 276 91.85 22.57 -24.47
CA ASP A 276 92.64 23.37 -25.40
C ASP A 276 92.50 22.91 -26.87
N GLY A 277 91.73 21.85 -27.12
CA GLY A 277 91.52 21.24 -28.43
C GLY A 277 92.76 20.57 -29.02
N VAL A 278 93.87 20.48 -28.26
CA VAL A 278 95.15 20.00 -28.80
C VAL A 278 95.22 18.47 -28.73
N VAL A 279 95.42 17.85 -29.89
CA VAL A 279 95.57 16.39 -30.00
C VAL A 279 96.78 16.02 -30.86
N ASP A 280 97.37 14.85 -30.59
CA ASP A 280 98.41 14.29 -31.43
C ASP A 280 97.79 13.43 -32.54
N LEU A 281 98.01 13.83 -33.79
CA LEU A 281 97.58 13.08 -34.96
C LEU A 281 98.71 12.14 -35.43
N LEU A 282 98.39 10.87 -35.64
CA LEU A 282 99.35 9.87 -36.11
C LEU A 282 99.61 9.99 -37.62
N VAL A 283 100.87 10.11 -38.00
CA VAL A 283 101.35 10.20 -39.39
C VAL A 283 102.25 8.99 -39.68
N SER A 284 101.63 7.88 -40.09
CA SER A 284 102.31 6.57 -40.10
C SER A 284 103.12 6.31 -41.38
N SER A 285 102.67 6.79 -42.54
CA SER A 285 103.27 6.45 -43.85
C SER A 285 104.01 7.62 -44.49
N THR A 286 105.15 7.36 -45.16
CA THR A 286 105.86 8.38 -45.96
C THR A 286 104.95 8.89 -47.08
N GLY A 287 104.93 10.21 -47.30
CA GLY A 287 103.98 10.84 -48.24
C GLY A 287 102.70 11.34 -47.58
N SER A 288 101.60 11.41 -48.34
CA SER A 288 100.36 12.08 -47.92
C SER A 288 99.50 11.21 -47.00
N ASN A 289 99.18 11.67 -45.79
CA ASN A 289 98.31 11.00 -44.84
C ASN A 289 97.02 11.84 -44.67
N LEU A 290 95.88 11.30 -45.07
CA LEU A 290 94.57 11.89 -44.78
C LEU A 290 94.10 11.40 -43.42
N ILE A 291 93.96 12.32 -42.47
CA ILE A 291 93.55 12.03 -41.10
C ILE A 291 92.19 12.65 -40.89
N THR A 292 91.20 11.84 -40.52
CA THR A 292 89.85 12.30 -40.20
C THR A 292 89.70 12.32 -38.69
N VAL A 293 89.12 13.38 -38.16
CA VAL A 293 88.72 13.46 -36.76
C VAL A 293 87.20 13.49 -36.71
N TRP A 294 86.62 12.57 -35.95
CA TRP A 294 85.21 12.57 -35.61
C TRP A 294 85.04 13.20 -34.25
N VAL A 295 84.06 14.06 -34.08
CA VAL A 295 83.72 14.68 -32.79
C VAL A 295 82.26 14.39 -32.50
N LYS A 296 81.99 13.91 -31.30
CA LYS A 296 80.66 13.57 -30.80
C LYS A 296 80.28 14.53 -29.66
N ASP A 297 79.04 14.99 -29.69
CA ASP A 297 78.47 15.86 -28.68
C ASP A 297 77.80 15.08 -27.52
N GLU A 298 77.17 15.80 -26.59
CA GLU A 298 76.49 15.22 -25.41
C GLU A 298 75.20 14.46 -25.76
N ALA A 299 74.58 14.81 -26.90
CA ALA A 299 73.38 14.15 -27.43
C ALA A 299 73.71 12.94 -28.32
N GLY A 300 74.99 12.70 -28.62
CA GLY A 300 75.48 11.61 -29.45
C GLY A 300 75.54 11.93 -30.95
N ASN A 301 75.26 13.16 -31.37
CA ASN A 301 75.42 13.56 -32.77
C ASN A 301 76.92 13.65 -33.10
N THR A 302 77.31 13.36 -34.34
CA THR A 302 78.72 13.28 -34.74
C THR A 302 79.03 14.17 -35.93
N GLY A 303 79.94 15.12 -35.73
CA GLY A 303 80.59 15.91 -36.78
C GLY A 303 81.96 15.34 -37.14
N ARG A 304 82.51 15.74 -38.29
CA ARG A 304 83.87 15.35 -38.67
C ARG A 304 84.50 16.35 -39.61
N ASP A 305 85.82 16.37 -39.60
CA ASP A 305 86.65 17.09 -40.56
C ASP A 305 87.89 16.24 -40.88
N SER A 306 88.62 16.58 -41.95
CA SER A 306 89.82 15.86 -42.35
C SER A 306 90.94 16.81 -42.72
N ILE A 307 92.16 16.48 -42.30
CA ILE A 307 93.38 17.20 -42.65
C ILE A 307 94.37 16.28 -43.36
N THR A 308 95.06 16.81 -44.37
CA THR A 308 96.11 16.08 -45.09
C THR A 308 97.48 16.52 -44.62
N ILE A 309 98.28 15.61 -44.06
CA ILE A 309 99.64 15.88 -43.59
C ILE A 309 100.65 15.03 -44.35
N ARG A 310 101.72 15.64 -44.85
CA ARG A 310 102.79 14.94 -45.55
C ARG A 310 103.90 14.49 -44.61
N LYS A 311 104.22 13.21 -44.59
CA LYS A 311 105.43 12.70 -43.94
C LYS A 311 106.63 12.79 -44.87
N LEU A 312 107.72 13.37 -44.37
CA LEU A 312 108.98 13.57 -45.08
C LEU A 312 109.82 12.30 -45.13
#